data_AF-A0A3D1X535-F1
#
_entry.id   AF-A0A3D1X535-F1
#
_cell.length_a   1.000
_cell.length_b   1.000
_cell.length_c   1.000
_cell.angle_alpha   90.00
_cell.angle_beta   90.00
_cell.angle_gamma   90.00
#
_symmetry.space_group_name_H-M   'P 1'
#
loop_
_entity.id
_entity.type
_entity.pdbx_description
1 polymer ?
#
loop_
_entity_poly.entity_id
_entity_poly.type
_entity_poly.pdbx_seq_one_letter_code
_entity_poly.pdbx_strand_id
1 'polypeptide(L)' 'KAVREIAGLGLAEAKAFVESAPKALKEGVSKEDAENFKKQLEEAGAKVEIK' A
#
# COMPACT_ATOMS: atom_id res chain seq x y z
N LYS A 1 -5.13 7.50 2.31
CA LYS A 1 -5.28 7.99 0.91
C LYS A 1 -4.36 7.20 -0.03
N ALA A 2 -3.06 7.12 0.28
CA ALA A 2 -2.07 6.35 -0.49
C ALA A 2 -2.49 4.90 -0.84
N VAL A 3 -3.00 4.12 0.12
CA VAL A 3 -3.51 2.75 -0.16
C VAL A 3 -4.63 2.73 -1.21
N ARG A 4 -5.52 3.73 -1.21
CA ARG A 4 -6.60 3.84 -2.21
C ARG A 4 -6.06 4.20 -3.59
N GLU A 5 -5.06 5.08 -3.66
CA GLU A 5 -4.47 5.52 -4.92
C GLU A 5 -3.59 4.41 -5.53
N ILE A 6 -2.85 3.66 -4.71
CA ILE A 6 -1.94 2.61 -5.17
C ILE A 6 -2.69 1.33 -5.55
N ALA A 7 -3.70 0.93 -4.76
CA ALA A 7 -4.47 -0.29 -4.97
C ALA A 7 -5.81 -0.05 -5.69
N GLY A 8 -6.21 1.20 -5.94
CA GLY A 8 -7.48 1.53 -6.59
C GLY A 8 -8.73 1.25 -5.73
N LEU A 9 -8.57 1.05 -4.42
CA LEU A 9 -9.65 0.59 -3.53
C LEU A 9 -10.60 1.72 -3.09
N GLY A 10 -11.87 1.37 -2.87
CA GLY A 10 -12.88 2.22 -2.23
C GLY A 10 -12.52 2.61 -0.79
N LEU A 11 -13.27 3.53 -0.17
CA LEU A 11 -12.92 4.10 1.16
C LEU A 11 -13.03 3.01 2.21
N ALA A 12 -14.12 2.23 2.12
CA ALA A 12 -14.37 1.08 2.96
C ALA A 12 -13.35 -0.03 2.71
N GLU A 13 -13.06 -0.35 1.44
CA GLU A 13 -12.12 -1.42 1.07
C GLU A 13 -10.69 -1.12 1.51
N ALA A 14 -10.21 0.10 1.32
CA ALA A 14 -8.87 0.49 1.78
C ALA A 14 -8.77 0.51 3.31
N LYS A 15 -9.84 0.90 4.02
CA LYS A 15 -9.85 0.83 5.48
C LYS A 15 -9.76 -0.63 5.94
N ALA A 16 -10.60 -1.50 5.40
CA ALA A 16 -10.56 -2.93 5.68
C ALA A 16 -9.22 -3.57 5.27
N PHE A 17 -8.59 -3.13 4.18
CA PHE A 17 -7.29 -3.62 3.72
C PHE A 17 -6.17 -3.29 4.72
N VAL A 18 -6.11 -2.05 5.19
CA VAL A 18 -5.11 -1.61 6.19
C VAL A 18 -5.34 -2.29 7.53
N GLU A 19 -6.59 -2.47 7.94
CA GLU A 19 -6.96 -3.20 9.17
C GLU A 19 -6.69 -4.72 9.07
N SER A 20 -6.71 -5.27 7.85
CA SER A 20 -6.43 -6.69 7.58
C SER A 20 -4.94 -7.00 7.36
N ALA A 21 -4.03 -6.07 7.70
CA ALA A 21 -2.60 -6.33 7.59
C ALA A 21 -2.18 -7.52 8.49
N PRO A 22 -1.25 -8.39 8.05
CA PRO A 22 -0.43 -8.29 6.84
C PRO A 22 -1.11 -8.85 5.58
N LYS A 23 -1.29 -8.00 4.56
CA LYS A 23 -1.75 -8.38 3.20
C LYS A 23 -0.85 -7.75 2.14
N ALA A 24 -0.62 -8.46 1.03
CA ALA A 24 0.11 -7.94 -0.11
C ALA A 24 -0.74 -6.89 -0.85
N LEU A 25 -0.19 -5.69 -1.03
CA LEU A 25 -0.87 -4.56 -1.68
C LEU A 25 -0.64 -4.55 -3.20
N LYS A 26 0.56 -4.93 -3.63
CA LYS A 26 0.94 -5.25 -5.00
C LYS A 26 2.09 -6.26 -4.97
N GLU A 27 2.06 -7.25 -5.84
CA GLU A 27 3.10 -8.26 -6.00
C GLU A 27 3.71 -8.13 -7.40
N GLY A 28 5.03 -8.36 -7.52
CA GLY A 28 5.72 -8.29 -8.82
C GLY A 28 5.94 -6.88 -9.36
N VAL A 29 5.92 -5.86 -8.50
CA VAL A 29 6.27 -4.48 -8.89
C VAL A 29 7.79 -4.34 -9.03
N SER A 30 8.23 -3.48 -9.95
CA SER A 30 9.64 -3.16 -10.13
C SER A 30 10.22 -2.53 -8.86
N LYS A 31 11.54 -2.63 -8.65
CA LYS A 31 12.19 -2.03 -7.46
C LYS A 31 11.88 -0.54 -7.33
N GLU A 32 11.88 0.21 -8.43
CA GLU A 32 11.51 1.63 -8.43
C GLU A 32 10.06 1.88 -7.97
N ASP A 33 9.11 1.08 -8.47
CA ASP A 33 7.70 1.16 -8.06
C ASP A 33 7.53 0.77 -6.58
N ALA A 34 8.23 -0.27 -6.13
CA ALA A 34 8.20 -0.71 -4.74
C ALA A 34 8.68 0.38 -3.78
N GLU A 35 9.79 1.06 -4.11
CA GLU A 35 10.31 2.17 -3.33
C GLU A 35 9.39 3.40 -3.36
N ASN A 36 8.79 3.71 -4.52
CA ASN A 36 7.82 4.80 -4.63
C ASN A 36 6.55 4.53 -3.81
N PHE A 37 5.99 3.32 -3.88
CA PHE A 37 4.82 2.94 -3.09
C PHE A 37 5.15 2.92 -1.59
N LYS A 38 6.33 2.42 -1.22
CA LYS A 38 6.79 2.45 0.17
C LYS A 38 6.85 3.88 0.70
N LYS A 39 7.47 4.81 -0.03
CA LYS A 39 7.52 6.23 0.37
C LYS A 39 6.13 6.83 0.52
N GLN A 40 5.26 6.66 -0.47
CA GLN A 40 3.90 7.20 -0.42
C GLN A 40 3.06 6.62 0.73
N LEU A 41 3.28 5.35 1.07
CA LEU A 41 2.59 4.68 2.17
C LEU A 41 3.17 5.10 3.53
N GLU A 42 4.50 5.24 3.66
CA GLU A 42 5.16 5.72 4.88
C GLU A 42 4.81 7.19 5.18
N GLU A 43 4.75 8.06 4.17
CA GLU A 43 4.25 9.45 4.31
C GLU A 43 2.78 9.50 4.75
N ALA A 44 2.00 8.48 4.37
CA ALA A 44 0.62 8.32 4.82
C ALA A 44 0.50 7.67 6.21
N GLY A 45 1.61 7.35 6.88
CA GLY A 45 1.66 6.71 8.20
C GLY A 45 1.47 5.19 8.18
N ALA A 46 1.57 4.55 7.01
CA ALA A 46 1.50 3.10 6.86
C ALA A 46 2.90 2.48 6.78
N LYS A 47 3.07 1.29 7.36
CA LYS A 47 4.33 0.56 7.34
C LYS A 47 4.31 -0.44 6.18
N VAL A 48 5.28 -0.35 5.26
CA VAL A 48 5.39 -1.24 4.09
C VAL A 48 6.65 -2.08 4.18
N GLU A 49 6.47 -3.39 4.04
CA GLU A 49 7.57 -4.35 3.94
C GLU A 49 7.65 -4.83 2.48
N ILE A 50 8.80 -4.59 1.84
CA ILE A 50 9.10 -5.10 0.51
C ILE A 50 9.79 -6.46 0.70
N LYS A 51 9.20 -7.52 0.15
CA LYS A 51 9.79 -8.86 0.07
C LYS A 51 10.23 -9.16 -1.36
#